data_AF-A0A7S4GDG9-F1
#
_entry.id   AF-A0A7S4GDG9-F1
#
_cell.length_a   1.000
_cell.length_b   1.000
_cell.length_c   1.000
_cell.angle_alpha   90.00
_cell.angle_beta   90.00
_cell.angle_gamma   90.00
#
_symmetry.space_group_name_H-M   'P 1'
#
loop_
_entity.id
_entity.type
_entity.pdbx_description
1 polymer ?
#
loop_
_entity_poly.entity_id
_entity_poly.type
_entity_poly.pdbx_seq_one_letter_code
_entity_poly.pdbx_strand_id
1 'polypeptide(L)'
;MWSRTASELRPALCQRSYSTINPFKAVIADFQIVPMGVGQSVSHYVAACEKVLRKHKLNPKLHAYGTNVEGEWESVLAALKECHTVLHEMGAPRVNTAVKIGTRTDKSYTMADKIEAVTTKM
;
A
#
# COMPACT_ATOMS: atom_id res chain seq x y z
N MET A 1 -15.24 49.33 13.33
CA MET A 1 -14.03 48.64 12.84
C MET A 1 -14.40 47.18 12.57
N TRP A 2 -15.07 46.98 11.43
CA TRP A 2 -15.25 45.77 10.61
C TRP A 2 -15.28 44.41 11.31
N SER A 3 -16.48 44.07 11.79
CA SER A 3 -17.02 42.72 11.88
C SER A 3 -17.23 42.11 10.49
N ARG A 4 -16.45 41.10 10.11
CA ARG A 4 -16.86 40.04 9.18
C ARG A 4 -16.21 38.72 9.59
N THR A 5 -17.05 37.71 9.76
CA THR A 5 -16.71 36.32 10.00
C THR A 5 -15.91 35.75 8.83
N ALA A 6 -14.99 34.82 9.10
CA ALA A 6 -14.21 34.08 8.11
C ALA A 6 -15.07 33.07 7.30
N SER A 7 -16.29 33.45 6.91
CA SER A 7 -17.23 32.65 6.14
C SER A 7 -17.35 33.09 4.67
N GLU A 8 -16.68 34.16 4.26
CA GLU A 8 -16.82 34.75 2.92
C GLU A 8 -15.47 34.94 2.24
N LEU A 9 -14.89 33.87 1.70
CA LEU A 9 -13.94 33.92 0.58
C LEU A 9 -13.81 32.50 0.00
N ARG A 10 -14.88 32.02 -0.65
CA ARG A 10 -14.78 30.90 -1.61
C ARG A 10 -14.56 31.53 -3.00
N PRO A 11 -13.39 31.37 -3.64
CA PRO A 11 -13.29 31.70 -5.05
C PRO A 11 -14.12 30.69 -5.83
N ALA A 12 -15.02 31.20 -6.66
CA ALA A 12 -15.71 30.44 -7.68
C ALA A 12 -14.69 29.96 -8.74
N LEU A 13 -14.06 28.82 -8.47
CA LEU A 13 -13.23 28.12 -9.45
C LEU A 13 -13.79 26.70 -9.59
N CYS A 14 -14.53 26.51 -10.68
CA CYS A 14 -14.77 25.22 -11.30
C CYS A 14 -15.33 24.14 -10.36
N GLN A 15 -16.65 24.12 -10.18
CA GLN A 15 -17.39 22.92 -9.75
C GLN A 15 -17.30 21.85 -10.85
N ARG A 16 -16.09 21.37 -11.16
CA ARG A 16 -15.92 20.09 -11.86
C ARG A 16 -16.30 19.03 -10.84
N SER A 17 -17.31 18.24 -11.16
CA SER A 17 -17.72 17.08 -10.37
C SER A 17 -16.48 16.25 -10.02
N TYR A 18 -16.00 16.35 -8.79
CA TYR A 18 -14.97 15.45 -8.29
C TYR A 18 -15.59 14.06 -8.34
N SER A 19 -14.92 13.14 -9.05
CA SER A 19 -15.29 11.73 -9.05
C SER A 19 -15.43 11.27 -7.59
N THR A 20 -16.46 10.51 -7.29
CA THR A 20 -16.76 9.98 -5.95
C THR A 20 -15.79 8.85 -5.55
N ILE A 21 -14.56 8.87 -6.05
CA ILE A 21 -13.58 7.81 -5.87
C ILE A 21 -12.72 8.15 -4.66
N ASN A 22 -12.95 7.43 -3.56
CA ASN A 22 -12.06 7.46 -2.40
C ASN A 22 -10.70 6.83 -2.79
N PRO A 23 -9.59 7.61 -2.84
CA PRO A 23 -8.30 7.11 -3.28
C PRO A 23 -7.68 6.08 -2.34
N PHE A 24 -8.21 5.93 -1.12
CA PHE A 24 -7.71 5.00 -0.12
C PHE A 24 -8.43 3.64 -0.14
N LYS A 25 -9.51 3.49 -0.92
CA LYS A 25 -10.28 2.24 -1.00
C LYS A 25 -9.59 1.14 -1.82
N ALA A 26 -8.75 1.53 -2.78
CA ALA A 26 -8.01 0.62 -3.65
C ALA A 26 -6.63 1.19 -3.94
N VAL A 27 -5.64 0.72 -3.18
CA VAL A 27 -4.23 1.09 -3.29
C VAL A 27 -3.43 -0.09 -3.79
N ILE A 28 -2.39 0.20 -4.57
CA ILE A 28 -1.41 -0.79 -5.01
C ILE A 28 -0.14 -0.51 -4.24
N ALA A 29 0.35 -1.50 -3.49
CA ALA A 29 1.60 -1.41 -2.78
C ALA A 29 2.58 -2.47 -3.28
N ASP A 30 3.83 -2.07 -3.46
CA ASP A 30 4.97 -2.95 -3.66
C ASP A 30 5.90 -2.78 -2.46
N PHE A 31 6.26 -3.88 -1.80
CA PHE A 31 7.13 -3.79 -0.64
C PHE A 31 8.14 -4.92 -0.55
N GLN A 32 9.23 -4.61 0.12
CA GLN A 32 10.29 -5.54 0.49
C GLN A 32 10.48 -5.45 1.99
N ILE A 33 10.36 -6.57 2.70
CA ILE A 33 10.59 -6.68 4.14
C ILE A 33 11.84 -7.51 4.41
N VAL A 34 12.76 -6.97 5.20
CA VAL A 34 14.08 -7.55 5.46
C VAL A 34 14.30 -7.64 6.96
N PRO A 35 14.22 -8.84 7.56
CA PRO A 35 14.70 -9.05 8.93
C PRO A 35 16.23 -9.00 8.94
N MET A 36 16.79 -8.32 9.94
CA MET A 36 18.23 -8.12 10.11
C MET A 36 18.68 -8.76 11.42
N GLY A 37 19.88 -9.35 11.43
CA GLY A 37 20.45 -10.01 12.61
C GLY A 37 20.02 -11.48 12.80
N VAL A 38 19.47 -12.12 11.75
CA VAL A 38 18.93 -13.49 11.79
C VAL A 38 19.66 -14.47 10.86
N GLY A 39 20.87 -14.12 10.41
CA GLY A 39 21.65 -14.88 9.45
C GLY A 39 21.32 -14.56 7.98
N GLN A 40 21.82 -15.38 7.07
CA GLN A 40 21.79 -15.12 5.61
C GLN A 40 20.53 -15.64 4.92
N SER A 41 19.94 -16.71 5.45
CA SER A 41 18.78 -17.38 4.83
C SER A 41 17.48 -16.90 5.48
N VAL A 42 16.76 -16.02 4.78
CA VAL A 42 15.58 -15.34 5.34
C VAL A 42 14.24 -15.80 4.74
N SER A 43 14.24 -16.84 3.90
CA SER A 43 13.03 -17.29 3.17
C SER A 43 11.86 -17.67 4.09
N HIS A 44 12.13 -18.29 5.23
CA HIS A 44 11.09 -18.69 6.20
C HIS A 44 10.41 -17.47 6.87
N TYR A 45 11.15 -16.39 7.10
CA TYR A 45 10.59 -15.11 7.57
C TYR A 45 9.67 -14.48 6.52
N VAL A 46 10.11 -14.43 5.26
CA VAL A 46 9.29 -13.92 4.15
C VAL A 46 8.03 -14.76 3.97
N ALA A 47 8.13 -16.08 4.08
CA ALA A 47 6.98 -16.99 4.02
C ALA A 47 5.98 -16.77 5.18
N ALA A 48 6.43 -16.34 6.36
CA ALA A 48 5.55 -15.97 7.47
C ALA A 48 4.77 -14.68 7.13
N CYS A 49 5.44 -13.66 6.59
CA CYS A 49 4.79 -12.44 6.11
C CYS A 49 3.75 -12.73 5.02
N GLU A 50 4.07 -13.59 4.05
CA GLU A 50 3.12 -14.00 3.00
C GLU A 50 1.82 -14.61 3.55
N LYS A 51 1.91 -15.38 4.65
CA LYS A 51 0.72 -15.91 5.34
C LYS A 51 -0.11 -14.80 5.98
N VAL A 52 0.54 -13.80 6.58
CA VAL A 52 -0.14 -12.62 7.13
C VAL A 52 -0.90 -11.87 6.03
N LEU A 53 -0.28 -11.60 4.88
CA LEU A 53 -0.94 -10.91 3.76
C LEU A 53 -2.19 -11.66 3.26
N ARG A 54 -2.12 -13.01 3.21
CA ARG A 54 -3.27 -13.85 2.84
C ARG A 54 -4.37 -13.81 3.90
N LYS A 55 -4.02 -13.78 5.19
CA LYS A 55 -4.97 -13.60 6.30
C LYS A 55 -5.72 -12.27 6.19
N HIS A 56 -5.04 -11.21 5.77
CA HIS A 56 -5.63 -9.89 5.47
C HIS A 56 -6.40 -9.83 4.14
N LYS A 57 -6.46 -10.92 3.37
CA LYS A 57 -7.16 -11.03 2.07
C LYS A 57 -6.64 -10.04 1.01
N LEU A 58 -5.36 -9.68 1.04
CA LEU A 58 -4.73 -8.69 0.14
C LEU A 58 -4.22 -9.26 -1.21
N ASN A 59 -4.61 -10.49 -1.55
CA ASN A 59 -4.21 -11.19 -2.79
C ASN A 59 -2.73 -11.00 -3.20
N PRO A 60 -1.76 -11.36 -2.34
CA PRO A 60 -0.35 -11.08 -2.58
C PRO A 60 0.18 -11.75 -3.85
N LYS A 61 0.97 -10.99 -4.60
CA LYS A 61 1.74 -11.45 -5.77
C LYS A 61 3.23 -11.34 -5.45
N LEU A 62 3.80 -12.47 -5.03
CA LEU A 62 5.22 -12.58 -4.75
C LEU A 62 6.04 -12.51 -6.04
N HIS A 63 7.16 -11.79 -6.00
CA HIS A 63 8.19 -11.78 -7.03
C HIS A 63 9.58 -11.82 -6.38
N ALA A 64 10.64 -11.88 -7.18
CA ALA A 64 12.01 -12.12 -6.69
C ALA A 64 12.57 -11.03 -5.75
N TYR A 65 11.92 -9.86 -5.68
CA TYR A 65 12.44 -8.69 -4.95
C TYR A 65 11.41 -8.07 -3.98
N GLY A 66 10.32 -8.77 -3.69
CA GLY A 66 9.25 -8.25 -2.86
C GLY A 66 7.91 -8.87 -3.18
N THR A 67 6.87 -8.22 -2.69
CA THR A 67 5.48 -8.64 -2.88
C THR A 67 4.65 -7.43 -3.29
N ASN A 68 3.84 -7.62 -4.34
CA ASN A 68 2.80 -6.66 -4.68
C ASN A 68 1.47 -7.07 -4.02
N VAL A 69 0.75 -6.08 -3.49
CA VAL A 69 -0.58 -6.27 -2.90
C VAL A 69 -1.53 -5.18 -3.39
N GLU A 70 -2.80 -5.55 -3.40
CA GLU A 70 -3.93 -4.66 -3.65
C GLU A 70 -4.88 -4.71 -2.47
N GLY A 71 -5.36 -3.54 -2.04
CA GLY A 71 -6.35 -3.49 -0.97
C GLY A 71 -6.68 -2.08 -0.53
N GLU A 72 -7.37 -1.99 0.59
CA GLU A 72 -7.68 -0.73 1.24
C GLU A 72 -6.46 -0.27 2.07
N TRP A 73 -6.24 1.05 2.14
CA TRP A 73 -5.03 1.64 2.73
C TRP A 73 -4.76 1.13 4.15
N GLU A 74 -5.77 1.17 5.02
CA GLU A 74 -5.64 0.71 6.41
C GLU A 74 -5.35 -0.78 6.48
N SER A 75 -6.02 -1.59 5.66
CA SER A 75 -5.78 -3.03 5.57
C SER A 75 -4.34 -3.37 5.14
N VAL A 76 -3.77 -2.63 4.18
CA VAL A 76 -2.37 -2.82 3.73
C VAL A 76 -1.39 -2.47 4.84
N LEU A 77 -1.55 -1.31 5.49
CA LEU A 77 -0.64 -0.90 6.56
C LEU A 77 -0.78 -1.78 7.81
N ALA A 78 -1.99 -2.23 8.13
CA ALA A 78 -2.23 -3.19 9.21
C ALA A 78 -1.52 -4.52 8.96
N ALA A 79 -1.55 -5.03 7.72
CA ALA A 79 -0.85 -6.25 7.36
C ALA A 79 0.67 -6.09 7.45
N LEU A 80 1.23 -4.96 7.01
CA LEU A 80 2.66 -4.66 7.16
C LEU A 80 3.07 -4.58 8.64
N LYS A 81 2.26 -3.94 9.49
CA LYS A 81 2.50 -3.89 10.93
C LYS A 81 2.50 -5.31 11.53
N GLU A 82 1.52 -6.14 11.18
CA GLU A 82 1.47 -7.53 11.66
C GLU A 82 2.66 -8.35 11.16
N CYS A 83 3.15 -8.12 9.94
CA CYS A 83 4.38 -8.74 9.46
C CYS A 83 5.58 -8.38 10.36
N HIS A 84 5.75 -7.10 10.72
CA HIS A 84 6.81 -6.69 11.65
C HIS A 84 6.68 -7.38 13.01
N THR A 85 5.46 -7.45 13.55
CA THR A 85 5.19 -8.14 14.81
C THR A 85 5.61 -9.61 14.74
N VAL A 86 5.16 -10.35 13.72
CA VAL A 86 5.50 -11.76 13.54
C VAL A 86 7.01 -11.95 13.38
N LEU A 87 7.70 -11.08 12.64
CA LEU A 87 9.15 -11.18 12.47
C LEU A 87 9.91 -10.95 13.78
N HIS A 88 9.46 -10.01 14.62
CA HIS A 88 10.03 -9.80 15.94
C HIS A 88 9.77 -10.99 16.87
N GLU A 89 8.57 -11.57 16.85
CA GLU A 89 8.24 -12.80 17.60
C GLU A 89 9.10 -14.00 17.15
N MET A 90 9.46 -14.05 15.87
CA MET A 90 10.38 -15.05 15.32
C MET A 90 11.85 -14.80 15.68
N GLY A 91 12.16 -13.73 16.42
CA GLY A 91 13.50 -13.43 16.93
C GLY A 91 14.32 -12.45 16.09
N ALA A 92 13.72 -11.76 15.10
CA ALA A 92 14.42 -10.71 14.38
C ALA A 92 14.60 -9.46 15.27
N PRO A 93 15.83 -9.06 15.64
CA PRO A 93 16.04 -7.89 16.49
C PRO A 93 15.73 -6.57 15.76
N ARG A 94 15.78 -6.57 14.43
CA ARG A 94 15.49 -5.40 13.59
C ARG A 94 14.81 -5.84 12.30
N VAL A 95 13.82 -5.06 11.86
CA VAL A 95 13.15 -5.24 10.57
C VAL A 95 13.25 -3.94 9.79
N ASN A 96 13.69 -4.02 8.54
CA ASN A 96 13.63 -2.92 7.60
C ASN A 96 12.55 -3.21 6.55
N THR A 97 11.81 -2.18 6.12
CA THR A 97 10.83 -2.34 5.05
C THR A 97 10.87 -1.15 4.10
N ALA A 98 11.04 -1.44 2.81
CA ALA A 98 10.86 -0.46 1.76
C ALA A 98 9.47 -0.66 1.15
N VAL A 99 8.69 0.41 1.02
CA VAL A 99 7.33 0.37 0.47
C VAL A 99 7.17 1.46 -0.57
N LYS A 100 6.62 1.10 -1.73
CA LYS A 100 6.10 2.03 -2.74
C LYS A 100 4.59 1.86 -2.80
N ILE A 101 3.83 2.93 -2.56
CA ILE A 101 2.37 2.90 -2.62
C ILE A 101 1.90 3.88 -3.70
N GLY A 102 1.01 3.41 -4.57
CA GLY A 102 0.34 4.24 -5.56
C GLY A 102 -1.14 4.43 -5.22
N THR A 103 -1.60 5.67 -5.27
CA THR A 103 -3.01 6.05 -5.21
C THR A 103 -3.36 6.95 -6.40
N ARG A 104 -4.62 6.96 -6.81
CA ARG A 104 -5.12 7.84 -7.88
C ARG A 104 -6.61 8.11 -7.71
N THR A 105 -7.09 9.24 -8.22
CA THR A 105 -8.50 9.67 -8.10
C THR A 105 -9.23 9.74 -9.44
N ASP A 106 -8.51 9.60 -10.56
CA ASP A 106 -9.06 9.76 -11.90
C ASP A 106 -9.79 8.50 -12.42
N LYS A 107 -9.42 7.31 -11.94
CA LYS A 107 -10.13 6.04 -12.24
C LYS A 107 -9.80 4.95 -11.23
N SER A 108 -10.69 3.95 -11.11
CA SER A 108 -10.35 2.67 -10.50
C SER A 108 -9.31 1.94 -11.34
N TYR A 109 -8.36 1.27 -10.69
CA TYR A 109 -7.23 0.67 -11.38
C TYR A 109 -6.61 -0.44 -10.55
N THR A 110 -6.35 -1.59 -11.17
CA THR A 110 -5.71 -2.77 -10.57
C THR A 110 -4.26 -2.90 -11.04
N MET A 111 -3.48 -3.79 -10.41
CA MET A 111 -2.15 -4.19 -10.86
C MET A 111 -2.22 -4.84 -12.24
N ALA A 112 -3.25 -5.66 -12.50
CA ALA A 112 -3.44 -6.31 -13.79
C ALA A 112 -3.62 -5.25 -14.91
N ASP A 113 -4.47 -4.26 -14.69
CA ASP A 113 -4.67 -3.15 -15.63
C ASP A 113 -3.37 -2.36 -15.87
N LYS A 114 -2.50 -2.27 -14.85
CA LYS A 114 -1.22 -1.59 -14.95
C LYS A 114 -0.22 -2.34 -15.82
N ILE A 115 -0.20 -3.66 -15.73
CA ILE A 115 0.64 -4.53 -16.56
C ILE A 115 0.11 -4.50 -18.00
N GLU A 116 -1.18 -4.73 -18.21
CA GLU A 116 -1.81 -4.77 -19.54
C GLU A 116 -1.59 -3.46 -20.32
N ALA A 117 -1.71 -2.30 -19.66
CA ALA A 117 -1.50 -1.01 -20.30
C ALA A 117 -0.06 -0.77 -20.80
N VAL A 118 0.92 -1.52 -20.28
CA VAL A 118 2.30 -1.53 -20.78
C VAL A 118 2.46 -2.62 -21.84
N THR A 119 2.00 -3.84 -21.58
CA THR A 119 2.14 -4.98 -22.48
C THR A 119 1.48 -4.75 -23.85
N THR A 120 0.37 -4.03 -23.90
CA THR A 120 -0.31 -3.65 -25.15
C THR A 120 0.46 -2.64 -26.01
N LYS A 121 1.53 -2.04 -25.49
CA LYS A 121 2.38 -1.04 -26.17
C LYS A 121 3.79 -1.56 -26.47
N MET A 122 4.08 -2.81 -26.09
CA MET A 122 5.31 -3.50 -26.46
C MET A 122 5.15 -4.14 -27.83
#